data_AF-A0A966PQC0-F1
#
_entry.id   AF-A0A966PQC0-F1
#
_cell.length_a   1.000
_cell.length_b   1.000
_cell.length_c   1.000
_cell.angle_alpha   90.00
_cell.angle_beta   90.00
_cell.angle_gamma   90.00
#
_symmetry.space_group_name_H-M   'P 1'
#
loop_
_entity.id
_entity.type
_entity.pdbx_description
1 polymer ?
#
loop_
_entity_poly.entity_id
_entity_poly.type
_entity_poly.pdbx_seq_one_letter_code
_entity_poly.pdbx_strand_id
1 'polypeptide(L)'
;RNVFGKNISEYQLTRVKLGRMAVLIQAGRQFSYQVARLMAKGVGTTEASMVKAYVCKAAEWVSREAMQIHGGYGYAEEYSVSRLFVDARVLSIFEGADETLCLKVIARRLTEK
;
A
#
# COMPACT_ATOMS: atom_id res chain seq x y z
N ARG A 1 -15.98 17.74 1.76
CA ARG A 1 -17.28 17.22 2.24
C ARG A 1 -17.50 17.76 3.64
N ASN A 2 -18.65 18.40 3.90
CA ASN A 2 -19.02 18.87 5.23
C ASN A 2 -20.06 17.93 5.84
N VAL A 3 -19.91 17.62 7.11
CA VAL A 3 -20.87 16.86 7.93
C VAL A 3 -20.92 17.52 9.30
N PHE A 4 -22.08 17.51 9.97
CA PHE A 4 -22.24 18.10 11.31
C PHE A 4 -21.60 19.49 11.49
N GLY A 5 -21.71 20.35 10.48
CA GLY A 5 -21.23 21.75 10.52
C GLY A 5 -19.72 21.96 10.32
N LYS A 6 -18.92 20.92 10.03
CA LYS A 6 -17.46 21.06 9.78
C LYS A 6 -17.00 20.22 8.60
N ASN A 7 -15.81 20.51 8.08
CA ASN A 7 -15.21 19.67 7.05
C ASN A 7 -14.81 18.31 7.65
N ILE A 8 -15.01 17.22 6.90
CA ILE A 8 -14.64 15.88 7.35
C ILE A 8 -13.15 15.77 7.73
N SER A 9 -12.27 16.58 7.12
CA SER A 9 -10.84 16.63 7.42
C SER A 9 -10.51 17.20 8.80
N GLU A 10 -11.43 17.90 9.46
CA GLU A 10 -11.23 18.48 10.78
C GLU A 10 -11.44 17.46 11.91
N TYR A 11 -12.17 16.38 11.65
CA TYR A 11 -12.45 15.36 12.66
C TYR A 11 -11.20 14.51 12.95
N GLN A 12 -10.98 14.24 14.24
CA GLN A 12 -9.81 13.52 14.73
C GLN A 12 -9.60 12.18 14.03
N LEU A 13 -10.66 11.38 13.84
CA LEU A 13 -10.54 10.06 13.21
C LEU A 13 -10.09 10.17 11.74
N THR A 14 -10.58 11.15 10.99
CA THR A 14 -10.11 11.41 9.62
C THR A 14 -8.64 11.82 9.62
N ARG A 15 -8.25 12.71 10.52
CA ARG A 15 -6.85 13.17 10.64
C ARG A 15 -5.89 12.02 10.98
N VAL A 16 -6.29 11.13 11.89
CA VAL A 16 -5.51 9.95 12.26
C VAL A 16 -5.35 9.00 11.06
N LYS A 17 -6.42 8.77 10.28
CA LYS A 17 -6.34 7.97 9.05
C LYS A 17 -5.38 8.59 8.05
N LEU A 18 -5.53 9.89 7.76
CA LEU A 18 -4.66 10.62 6.84
C LEU A 18 -3.18 10.58 7.29
N GLY A 19 -2.92 10.76 8.58
CA GLY A 19 -1.57 10.64 9.14
C GLY A 19 -0.97 9.25 8.93
N ARG A 20 -1.73 8.19 9.21
CA ARG A 20 -1.29 6.81 8.99
C ARG A 20 -1.07 6.49 7.51
N MET A 21 -1.95 6.97 6.63
CA MET A 21 -1.78 6.83 5.17
C MET A 21 -0.48 7.50 4.71
N ALA A 22 -0.18 8.71 5.19
CA ALA A 22 1.04 9.43 4.84
C ALA A 22 2.30 8.67 5.28
N VAL A 23 2.31 8.10 6.49
CA VAL A 23 3.41 7.26 7.00
C VAL A 23 3.66 6.06 6.09
N LEU A 24 2.60 5.31 5.74
CA LEU A 24 2.71 4.12 4.90
C LEU A 24 3.20 4.46 3.49
N ILE A 25 2.67 5.53 2.89
CA ILE A 25 3.11 5.99 1.56
C ILE A 25 4.58 6.40 1.58
N GLN A 26 5.00 7.18 2.59
CA GLN A 26 6.37 7.64 2.67
C GLN A 26 7.35 6.49 2.93
N ALA A 27 7.00 5.58 3.84
CA ALA A 27 7.81 4.38 4.10
C ALA A 27 7.94 3.52 2.84
N GLY A 28 6.82 3.23 2.15
CA GLY A 28 6.82 2.47 0.91
C GLY A 28 7.63 3.13 -0.20
N ARG A 29 7.53 4.46 -0.35
CA ARG A 29 8.31 5.24 -1.31
C ARG A 29 9.82 5.11 -1.06
N GLN A 30 10.26 5.34 0.18
CA GLN A 30 11.68 5.27 0.51
C GLN A 30 12.24 3.85 0.37
N PHE A 31 11.47 2.84 0.79
CA PHE A 31 11.86 1.44 0.61
C PHE A 31 11.99 1.09 -0.87
N SER A 32 11.01 1.45 -1.70
CA SER A 32 11.03 1.21 -3.15
C SER A 32 12.23 1.85 -3.82
N TYR A 33 12.55 3.10 -3.50
CA TYR A 33 13.73 3.78 -4.06
C TYR A 33 15.04 3.14 -3.62
N GLN A 34 15.13 2.69 -2.36
CA GLN A 34 16.32 1.99 -1.89
C GLN A 34 16.52 0.67 -2.63
N VAL A 35 15.45 -0.12 -2.80
CA VAL A 35 15.52 -1.37 -3.55
C VAL A 35 15.86 -1.13 -5.01
N ALA A 36 15.27 -0.12 -5.65
CA ALA A 36 15.62 0.24 -7.04
C ALA A 36 17.12 0.54 -7.19
N ARG A 37 17.73 1.25 -6.24
CA ARG A 37 19.19 1.51 -6.22
C ARG A 37 20.03 0.25 -6.03
N LEU A 38 19.55 -0.72 -5.25
CA LEU A 38 20.22 -2.02 -5.08
C LEU A 38 20.15 -2.82 -6.39
N MET A 39 18.96 -2.91 -6.97
CA MET A 39 18.71 -3.63 -8.22
C MET A 39 19.54 -3.06 -9.38
N ALA A 40 19.71 -1.74 -9.44
CA ALA A 40 20.59 -1.09 -10.42
C ALA A 40 22.07 -1.48 -10.31
N LYS A 41 22.50 -1.98 -9.14
CA LYS A 41 23.86 -2.50 -8.89
C LYS A 41 23.96 -4.03 -9.08
N GLY A 42 22.89 -4.68 -9.57
CA GLY A 42 22.84 -6.13 -9.72
C GLY A 42 22.68 -6.89 -8.40
N VAL A 43 22.31 -6.22 -7.30
CA VAL A 43 22.04 -6.82 -5.99
C VAL A 43 20.60 -6.51 -5.56
N GLY A 44 20.09 -7.06 -4.46
CA GLY A 44 18.80 -6.63 -3.92
C GLY A 44 17.59 -7.52 -4.26
N THR A 45 17.79 -8.72 -4.82
CA THR A 45 16.70 -9.64 -5.19
C THR A 45 15.79 -10.01 -4.00
N THR A 46 16.37 -10.17 -2.82
CA THR A 46 15.60 -10.46 -1.60
C THR A 46 14.81 -9.24 -1.14
N GLU A 47 15.42 -8.06 -1.18
CA GLU A 47 14.81 -6.80 -0.85
C GLU A 47 13.68 -6.44 -1.82
N ALA A 48 13.80 -6.82 -3.10
CA ALA A 48 12.72 -6.74 -4.09
C ALA A 48 11.49 -7.56 -3.67
N SER A 49 11.69 -8.78 -3.15
CA SER A 49 10.60 -9.58 -2.60
C SER A 49 9.98 -8.94 -1.36
N MET A 50 10.81 -8.36 -0.48
CA MET A 50 10.34 -7.69 0.73
C MET A 50 9.52 -6.43 0.43
N VAL A 51 10.00 -5.58 -0.49
CA VAL A 51 9.31 -4.32 -0.81
C VAL A 51 7.99 -4.59 -1.52
N LYS A 52 7.92 -5.60 -2.40
CA LYS A 52 6.66 -5.99 -3.04
C LYS A 52 5.64 -6.46 -2.02
N ALA A 53 5.99 -7.41 -1.15
CA ALA A 53 5.08 -7.91 -0.10
C ALA A 53 4.58 -6.80 0.83
N TYR A 54 5.43 -5.83 1.18
CA TYR A 54 5.03 -4.72 2.05
C TYR A 54 4.19 -3.66 1.33
N VAL A 55 4.68 -3.13 0.21
CA VAL A 55 4.09 -1.97 -0.46
C VAL A 55 2.75 -2.32 -1.10
N CYS A 56 2.57 -3.53 -1.62
CA CYS A 56 1.29 -3.96 -2.18
C CYS A 56 0.19 -3.97 -1.11
N LYS A 57 0.46 -4.54 0.08
CA LYS A 57 -0.49 -4.52 1.20
C LYS A 57 -0.72 -3.11 1.73
N ALA A 58 0.31 -2.25 1.76
CA ALA A 58 0.16 -0.86 2.14
C ALA A 58 -0.75 -0.08 1.16
N ALA A 59 -0.60 -0.29 -0.15
CA ALA A 59 -1.44 0.33 -1.18
C ALA A 59 -2.90 -0.11 -1.07
N GLU A 60 -3.16 -1.40 -0.84
CA GLU A 60 -4.50 -1.94 -0.58
C GLU A 60 -5.13 -1.27 0.67
N TRP A 61 -4.36 -1.16 1.76
CA TRP A 61 -4.84 -0.54 2.98
C TRP A 61 -5.16 0.95 2.79
N VAL A 62 -4.27 1.70 2.13
CA VAL A 62 -4.42 3.13 1.88
C VAL A 62 -5.64 3.42 1.00
N SER A 63 -5.82 2.67 -0.09
CA SER A 63 -6.97 2.83 -0.99
C SER A 63 -8.29 2.46 -0.30
N ARG A 64 -8.32 1.40 0.50
CA ARG A 64 -9.49 1.02 1.33
C ARG A 64 -9.87 2.12 2.33
N GLU A 65 -8.91 2.71 3.03
CA GLU A 65 -9.20 3.81 3.95
C GLU A 65 -9.64 5.09 3.22
N ALA A 66 -9.13 5.32 2.01
CA ALA A 66 -9.61 6.40 1.16
C ALA A 66 -11.08 6.21 0.79
N MET A 67 -11.51 4.99 0.43
CA MET A 67 -12.94 4.69 0.21
C MET A 67 -13.76 4.98 1.48
N GLN A 68 -13.28 4.56 2.65
CA GLN A 68 -13.95 4.79 3.92
C GLN A 68 -14.15 6.29 4.21
N ILE A 69 -13.17 7.14 3.89
CA ILE A 69 -13.27 8.60 4.05
C ILE A 69 -14.31 9.20 3.07
N HIS A 70 -14.45 8.64 1.87
CA HIS A 70 -15.50 9.03 0.92
C HIS A 70 -16.89 8.54 1.36
N GLY A 71 -16.98 7.54 2.24
CA GLY A 71 -18.25 6.94 2.68
C GLY A 71 -18.93 6.19 1.53
N GLY A 72 -20.26 6.29 1.41
CA GLY A 72 -21.00 5.63 0.33
C GLY A 72 -20.49 5.99 -1.08
N TYR A 73 -20.08 7.24 -1.30
CA TYR A 73 -19.48 7.67 -2.58
C TYR A 73 -18.15 6.98 -2.90
N GLY A 74 -17.47 6.39 -1.91
CA GLY A 74 -16.28 5.59 -2.14
C GLY A 74 -16.52 4.34 -2.98
N TYR A 75 -17.78 3.87 -3.05
CA TYR A 75 -18.20 2.74 -3.86
C TYR A 75 -18.76 3.15 -5.23
N ALA A 76 -19.03 4.43 -5.46
CA ALA A 76 -19.53 4.91 -6.74
C ALA A 76 -18.39 4.96 -7.77
N GLU A 77 -18.61 4.38 -8.93
CA GLU A 77 -17.62 4.33 -10.02
C GLU A 77 -17.26 5.71 -10.58
N GLU A 78 -18.13 6.70 -10.37
CA GLU A 78 -17.89 8.11 -10.69
C GLU A 78 -16.70 8.71 -9.92
N TYR A 79 -16.42 8.18 -8.72
CA TYR A 79 -15.29 8.60 -7.91
C TYR A 79 -14.11 7.66 -8.12
N SER A 80 -12.97 8.22 -8.53
CA SER A 80 -11.76 7.45 -8.85
C SER A 80 -11.27 6.51 -7.74
N VAL A 81 -11.62 6.78 -6.48
CA VAL A 81 -11.23 5.98 -5.32
C VAL A 81 -11.77 4.55 -5.36
N SER A 82 -12.93 4.32 -5.97
CA SER A 82 -13.52 2.99 -6.13
C SER A 82 -12.61 2.10 -6.98
N ARG A 83 -12.21 2.59 -8.15
CA ARG A 83 -11.25 1.93 -9.05
C ARG A 83 -9.87 1.74 -8.40
N LEU A 84 -9.35 2.75 -7.71
CA LEU A 84 -8.02 2.67 -7.07
C LEU A 84 -7.91 1.53 -6.05
N PHE A 85 -9.00 1.19 -5.34
CA PHE A 85 -9.01 0.05 -4.44
C PHE A 85 -8.95 -1.28 -5.19
N VAL A 86 -9.72 -1.41 -6.28
CA VAL A 86 -9.71 -2.60 -7.14
C VAL A 86 -8.32 -2.80 -7.74
N ASP A 87 -7.71 -1.74 -8.27
CA ASP A 87 -6.36 -1.75 -8.83
C ASP A 87 -5.31 -2.12 -7.77
N ALA A 88 -5.46 -1.65 -6.53
CA ALA A 88 -4.53 -1.98 -5.45
C ALA A 88 -4.66 -3.45 -4.99
N ARG A 89 -5.86 -4.04 -5.08
CA ARG A 89 -6.14 -5.39 -4.57
C ARG A 89 -5.38 -6.49 -5.32
N VAL A 90 -5.18 -6.33 -6.63
CA VAL A 90 -4.46 -7.32 -7.44
C VAL A 90 -2.95 -7.32 -7.17
N LEU A 91 -2.40 -6.25 -6.58
CA LEU A 91 -0.97 -6.06 -6.44
C LEU A 91 -0.27 -7.15 -5.60
N SER A 92 -0.94 -7.69 -4.59
CA SER A 92 -0.38 -8.80 -3.77
C SER A 92 -0.50 -10.16 -4.45
N ILE A 93 -1.10 -10.26 -5.63
CA ILE A 93 -1.43 -11.51 -6.32
C ILE A 93 -0.60 -11.67 -7.60
N PHE A 94 -0.66 -10.67 -8.49
CA PHE A 94 0.07 -10.72 -9.77
C PHE A 94 1.59 -10.59 -9.58
N GLU A 95 2.36 -10.96 -10.61
CA GLU A 95 3.84 -11.05 -10.54
C GLU A 95 4.33 -11.97 -9.41
N GLY A 96 3.49 -12.94 -9.02
CA GLY A 96 3.72 -13.93 -7.98
C GLY A 96 3.10 -13.53 -6.64
N ALA A 97 2.15 -14.33 -6.17
CA ALA A 97 1.44 -14.07 -4.92
C ALA A 97 2.39 -13.99 -3.72
N ASP A 98 2.07 -13.11 -2.75
CA ASP A 98 2.95 -12.84 -1.61
C ASP A 98 3.30 -14.13 -0.84
N GLU A 99 2.31 -14.99 -0.62
CA GLU A 99 2.43 -16.23 0.16
C GLU A 99 3.33 -17.26 -0.52
N THR A 100 3.31 -17.32 -1.86
CA THR A 100 3.98 -18.39 -2.62
C THR A 100 5.33 -17.96 -3.18
N LEU A 101 5.49 -16.69 -3.55
CA LEU A 101 6.73 -16.16 -4.12
C LEU A 101 7.52 -15.36 -3.09
N CYS A 102 6.99 -14.22 -2.65
CA CYS A 102 7.77 -13.27 -1.85
C CYS A 102 8.21 -13.84 -0.51
N LEU A 103 7.26 -14.34 0.28
CA LEU A 103 7.56 -14.89 1.61
C LEU A 103 8.44 -16.14 1.51
N LYS A 104 8.23 -16.98 0.48
CA LYS A 104 9.09 -18.14 0.22
C LYS A 104 10.54 -17.74 -0.07
N VAL A 105 10.76 -16.76 -0.95
CA VAL A 105 12.11 -16.27 -1.29
C VAL A 105 12.79 -15.63 -0.07
N ILE A 106 12.06 -14.82 0.69
CA ILE A 106 12.56 -14.19 1.92
C ILE A 106 12.97 -15.24 2.93
N ALA A 107 12.06 -16.19 3.26
CA ALA A 107 12.32 -17.23 4.23
C ALA A 107 13.55 -18.07 3.84
N ARG A 108 13.60 -18.53 2.59
CA ARG A 108 14.72 -19.31 2.03
C ARG A 108 16.06 -18.60 2.24
N ARG A 109 16.13 -17.30 1.91
CA ARG A 109 17.38 -16.53 2.04
C ARG A 109 17.82 -16.33 3.50
N LEU A 110 16.87 -16.27 4.44
CA LEU A 110 17.16 -16.11 5.85
C LEU A 110 17.60 -17.43 6.52
N THR A 111 17.10 -18.58 6.05
CA THR A 111 17.36 -19.89 6.67
C THR A 111 18.48 -20.69 6.03
N GLU A 112 18.74 -20.51 4.73
CA GLU A 112 19.79 -21.24 3.99
C GLU A 112 21.16 -20.50 4.01
N LYS A 113 21.52 -19.90 5.15
CA LYS A 113 22.87 -19.33 5.33
C LYS A 113 23.91 -20.41 5.63
#